data_AF-A0A838MSV7-F1
#
_entry.id   AF-A0A838MSV7-F1
#
_cell.length_a   1.000
_cell.length_b   1.000
_cell.length_c   1.000
_cell.angle_alpha   90.00
_cell.angle_beta   90.00
_cell.angle_gamma   90.00
#
_symmetry.space_group_name_H-M   'P 1'
#
loop_
_entity.id
_entity.type
_entity.pdbx_description
1 polymer ?
#
loop_
_entity_poly.entity_id
_entity_poly.type
_entity_poly.pdbx_seq_one_letter_code
_entity_poly.pdbx_strand_id
1 'polypeptide(L)'
;MITAALALLAATALSPIADQPGPADDPDLRCVAAVSFVLGASDDKQLGVDRVSGLTAVFMYYLGKVDARRPGLDYAKELGGLMNAPDYARQLPADLVRCGKEAEERGAMLQRLGEDLKRSVPLAESRPG
;
A
#
# COMPACT_ATOMS: atom_id res chain seq x y z
N MET A 1 -41.29 40.60 -4.74
CA MET A 1 -39.96 40.58 -4.11
C MET A 1 -39.26 39.30 -4.52
N ILE A 2 -38.69 39.30 -5.72
CA ILE A 2 -38.00 38.18 -6.38
C ILE A 2 -36.77 38.84 -6.98
N THR A 3 -35.56 38.50 -6.53
CA THR A 3 -34.25 38.59 -7.23
C THR A 3 -33.11 38.77 -6.21
N ALA A 4 -32.39 37.69 -5.85
CA ALA A 4 -30.96 37.69 -5.46
C ALA A 4 -30.54 36.35 -4.81
N ALA A 5 -30.43 35.27 -5.60
CA ALA A 5 -29.83 34.01 -5.09
C ALA A 5 -29.29 33.12 -6.23
N LEU A 6 -28.66 33.69 -7.26
CA LEU A 6 -28.27 32.95 -8.47
C LEU A 6 -26.88 33.35 -9.00
N ALA A 7 -25.82 33.28 -8.17
CA ALA A 7 -24.47 33.67 -8.59
C ALA A 7 -23.32 32.87 -7.95
N LEU A 8 -23.47 31.56 -7.71
CA LEU A 8 -22.42 30.74 -7.06
C LEU A 8 -22.11 29.38 -7.75
N LEU A 9 -22.31 29.27 -9.08
CA LEU A 9 -22.27 27.97 -9.77
C LEU A 9 -21.24 27.82 -10.91
N ALA A 10 -20.17 28.63 -10.98
CA ALA A 10 -19.23 28.51 -12.10
C ALA A 10 -17.73 28.62 -11.72
N ALA A 11 -17.33 27.90 -10.67
CA ALA A 11 -15.91 27.58 -10.44
C ALA A 11 -15.65 26.09 -10.70
N THR A 12 -15.99 25.61 -11.90
CA THR A 12 -15.46 24.32 -12.40
C THR A 12 -13.98 24.53 -12.64
N ALA A 13 -13.17 24.15 -11.66
CA ALA A 13 -11.72 24.14 -11.74
C ALA A 13 -11.30 23.40 -13.01
N LEU A 14 -10.70 24.12 -13.96
CA LEU A 14 -9.78 23.51 -14.92
C LEU A 14 -8.57 23.03 -14.12
N SER A 15 -8.71 21.89 -13.43
CA SER A 15 -7.54 21.16 -12.97
C SER A 15 -6.88 20.60 -14.23
N PRO A 16 -5.60 20.93 -14.51
CA PRO A 16 -4.89 20.25 -15.57
C PRO A 16 -4.99 18.75 -15.29
N ILE A 17 -5.40 18.00 -16.31
CA ILE A 17 -5.26 16.54 -16.30
C ILE A 17 -3.75 16.31 -16.26
N ALA A 18 -3.19 16.23 -15.05
CA ALA A 18 -1.81 15.83 -14.88
C ALA A 18 -1.69 14.44 -15.50
N ASP A 19 -0.68 14.23 -16.35
CA ASP A 19 -0.32 12.91 -16.86
C ASP A 19 -0.26 11.96 -15.68
N GLN A 20 -1.26 11.09 -15.57
CA GLN A 20 -1.26 10.10 -14.51
C GLN A 20 -0.11 9.15 -14.83
N PRO A 21 0.88 9.02 -13.92
CA PRO A 21 2.00 8.14 -14.15
C PRO A 21 1.49 6.74 -14.52
N GLY A 22 2.12 6.13 -15.51
CA GLY A 22 1.74 4.79 -15.94
C GLY A 22 1.81 3.81 -14.76
N PRO A 23 1.17 2.64 -14.84
CA PRO A 23 1.28 1.62 -13.80
C PRO A 23 2.74 1.31 -13.40
N ALA A 24 3.66 1.29 -14.38
CA ALA A 24 5.09 1.09 -14.13
C ALA A 24 5.76 2.20 -13.29
N ASP A 25 5.18 3.40 -13.30
CA ASP A 25 5.67 4.54 -12.53
C ASP A 25 5.02 4.63 -11.14
N ASP A 26 4.04 3.77 -10.84
CA ASP A 26 3.38 3.75 -9.54
C ASP A 26 4.30 3.13 -8.47
N PRO A 27 4.79 3.91 -7.50
CA PRO A 27 5.70 3.40 -6.49
C PRO A 27 5.08 2.31 -5.61
N ASP A 28 3.76 2.30 -5.40
CA ASP A 28 3.15 1.25 -4.58
C ASP A 28 2.96 -0.04 -5.38
N LEU A 29 2.65 0.03 -6.68
CA LEU A 29 2.61 -1.16 -7.53
C LEU A 29 3.98 -1.84 -7.60
N ARG A 30 5.05 -1.05 -7.65
CA ARG A 30 6.43 -1.55 -7.55
C ARG A 30 6.72 -2.21 -6.20
N CYS A 31 6.13 -1.73 -5.11
CA CYS A 31 6.21 -2.42 -3.82
C CYS A 31 5.45 -3.75 -3.81
N VAL A 32 4.26 -3.81 -4.43
CA VAL A 32 3.52 -5.06 -4.62
C VAL A 32 4.38 -6.07 -5.39
N ALA A 33 4.99 -5.67 -6.51
CA ALA A 33 5.87 -6.53 -7.29
C ALA A 33 7.11 -6.97 -6.50
N ALA A 34 7.77 -6.06 -5.78
CA ALA A 34 8.95 -6.37 -4.99
C ALA A 34 8.67 -7.38 -3.87
N VAL A 35 7.56 -7.21 -3.13
CA VAL A 35 7.16 -8.14 -2.07
C VAL A 35 6.70 -9.47 -2.65
N SER A 36 5.99 -9.46 -3.79
CA SER A 36 5.60 -10.69 -4.51
C SER A 36 6.81 -11.49 -4.96
N PHE A 37 7.86 -10.81 -5.43
CA PHE A 37 9.12 -11.47 -5.79
C PHE A 37 9.75 -12.15 -4.58
N VAL A 38 9.83 -11.48 -3.43
CA VAL A 38 10.40 -12.05 -2.20
C VAL A 38 9.57 -13.24 -1.71
N LEU A 39 8.23 -13.12 -1.72
CA LEU A 39 7.32 -14.20 -1.36
C LEU A 39 7.47 -15.42 -2.29
N GLY A 40 7.52 -15.19 -3.60
CA GLY A 40 7.63 -16.26 -4.59
C GLY A 40 9.02 -16.89 -4.70
N ALA A 41 10.08 -16.15 -4.38
CA ALA A 41 11.47 -16.64 -4.41
C ALA A 41 11.85 -17.44 -3.15
N SER A 42 10.99 -17.45 -2.14
CA SER A 42 11.29 -18.07 -0.86
C SER A 42 10.63 -19.43 -0.73
N ASP A 43 11.42 -20.44 -0.36
CA ASP A 43 10.84 -21.70 0.11
C ASP A 43 10.17 -21.47 1.47
N ASP A 44 8.91 -21.87 1.60
CA ASP A 44 8.12 -21.74 2.85
C ASP A 44 8.84 -22.28 4.09
N LYS A 45 9.71 -23.28 3.90
CA LYS A 45 10.51 -23.91 4.97
C LYS A 45 11.64 -23.01 5.51
N GLN A 46 12.06 -21.99 4.75
CA GLN A 46 13.22 -21.16 5.08
C GLN A 46 12.85 -19.82 5.74
N LEU A 47 11.70 -19.24 5.40
CA LEU A 47 11.32 -17.92 5.93
C LEU A 47 10.77 -17.96 7.35
N GLY A 48 10.18 -19.08 7.78
CA GLY A 48 9.44 -19.17 9.04
C GLY A 48 8.10 -18.43 8.97
N VAL A 49 7.12 -18.90 9.75
CA VAL A 49 5.73 -18.44 9.70
C VAL A 49 5.59 -16.94 9.99
N ASP A 50 6.37 -16.43 10.94
CA ASP A 50 6.30 -15.01 11.34
C ASP A 50 6.74 -14.08 10.21
N ARG A 51 7.77 -14.46 9.45
CA ARG A 51 8.29 -13.63 8.35
C ARG A 51 7.34 -13.65 7.15
N VAL A 52 6.75 -14.81 6.85
CA VAL A 52 5.70 -14.91 5.82
C VAL A 52 4.52 -14.02 6.18
N SER A 53 4.05 -14.08 7.44
CA SER A 53 2.95 -13.25 7.92
C SER A 53 3.25 -11.75 7.82
N GLY A 54 4.47 -11.35 8.18
CA GLY A 54 4.94 -9.97 8.02
C GLY A 54 4.94 -9.53 6.55
N LEU A 55 5.48 -10.34 5.65
CA LEU A 55 5.48 -10.05 4.20
C LEU A 55 4.06 -9.99 3.62
N THR A 56 3.17 -10.88 4.05
CA THR A 56 1.75 -10.83 3.66
C THR A 56 1.09 -9.52 4.12
N ALA A 57 1.35 -9.07 5.35
CA ALA A 57 0.82 -7.79 5.83
C ALA A 57 1.31 -6.60 5.00
N VAL A 58 2.61 -6.58 4.65
CA VAL A 58 3.19 -5.53 3.79
C VAL A 58 2.59 -5.59 2.38
N PHE A 59 2.43 -6.78 1.80
CA PHE A 59 1.77 -6.95 0.51
C PHE A 59 0.34 -6.38 0.53
N MET A 60 -0.46 -6.74 1.54
CA MET A 60 -1.84 -6.27 1.67
C MET A 60 -1.94 -4.76 1.87
N TYR A 61 -0.98 -4.16 2.60
CA TYR A 61 -0.91 -2.71 2.76
C TYR A 61 -0.72 -1.99 1.43
N TYR A 62 0.25 -2.41 0.61
CA TYR A 62 0.48 -1.78 -0.69
C TYR A 62 -0.63 -2.10 -1.70
N LEU A 63 -1.18 -3.31 -1.68
CA LEU A 63 -2.33 -3.68 -2.50
C LEU A 63 -3.52 -2.75 -2.23
N GLY A 64 -3.85 -2.52 -0.96
CA GLY A 64 -4.91 -1.59 -0.57
C GLY A 64 -4.65 -0.14 -1.00
N LYS A 65 -3.39 0.33 -0.95
CA LYS A 65 -3.02 1.66 -1.48
C LYS A 65 -3.24 1.78 -2.99
N VAL A 66 -2.88 0.74 -3.73
CA VAL A 66 -3.07 0.70 -5.19
C VAL A 66 -4.56 0.65 -5.52
N ASP A 67 -5.32 -0.25 -4.90
CA ASP A 67 -6.78 -0.37 -5.10
C ASP A 67 -7.52 0.94 -4.80
N ALA A 68 -7.13 1.64 -3.75
CA ALA A 68 -7.74 2.92 -3.39
C ALA A 68 -7.54 4.01 -4.47
N ARG A 69 -6.43 3.96 -5.23
CA ARG A 69 -6.16 4.91 -6.32
C ARG A 69 -6.61 4.43 -7.68
N ARG A 70 -6.62 3.10 -7.89
CA ARG A 70 -6.81 2.44 -9.18
C ARG A 70 -7.75 1.24 -9.01
N PRO A 71 -9.04 1.46 -8.71
CA PRO A 71 -9.98 0.37 -8.52
C PRO A 71 -10.12 -0.46 -9.80
N GLY A 72 -10.08 -1.79 -9.66
CA GLY A 72 -10.22 -2.72 -10.79
C GLY A 72 -8.97 -2.89 -11.64
N LEU A 73 -7.78 -2.52 -11.13
CA LEU A 73 -6.51 -2.76 -11.80
C LEU A 73 -6.31 -4.27 -12.08
N ASP A 74 -5.88 -4.61 -13.30
CA ASP A 74 -5.48 -5.98 -13.63
C ASP A 74 -4.06 -6.24 -13.11
N TYR A 75 -3.97 -6.65 -11.84
CA TYR A 75 -2.69 -6.92 -11.18
C TYR A 75 -1.84 -7.94 -11.92
N ALA A 76 -2.42 -8.98 -12.50
CA ALA A 76 -1.66 -10.00 -13.21
C ALA A 76 -0.97 -9.40 -14.44
N LYS A 77 -1.71 -8.62 -15.24
CA LYS A 77 -1.16 -7.91 -16.39
C LYS A 77 -0.12 -6.88 -16.00
N GLU A 78 -0.41 -6.03 -15.01
CA GLU A 78 0.46 -4.91 -14.66
C GLU A 78 1.73 -5.35 -13.93
N LEU A 79 1.62 -6.29 -12.98
CA LEU A 79 2.79 -6.87 -12.32
C LEU A 79 3.62 -7.71 -13.30
N GLY A 80 2.97 -8.47 -14.19
CA GLY A 80 3.64 -9.19 -15.26
C GLY A 80 4.39 -8.26 -16.21
N GLY A 81 3.78 -7.13 -16.61
CA GLY A 81 4.42 -6.10 -17.42
C GLY A 81 5.62 -5.48 -16.72
N LEU A 82 5.49 -5.15 -15.44
CA LEU A 82 6.56 -4.57 -14.63
C LEU A 82 7.73 -5.54 -14.45
N MET A 83 7.47 -6.82 -14.16
CA MET A 83 8.51 -7.83 -13.99
C MET A 83 9.26 -8.16 -15.28
N ASN A 84 8.62 -8.01 -16.44
CA ASN A 84 9.24 -8.20 -17.75
C ASN A 84 9.92 -6.93 -18.29
N ALA A 85 9.80 -5.79 -17.61
CA ALA A 85 10.48 -4.57 -18.04
C ALA A 85 12.00 -4.74 -17.88
N PRO A 86 12.80 -4.43 -18.93
CA PRO A 86 14.24 -4.77 -18.97
C PRO A 86 15.04 -4.12 -17.84
N ASP A 87 14.56 -3.00 -17.30
CA ASP A 87 15.24 -2.23 -16.26
C ASP A 87 14.74 -2.53 -14.85
N TYR A 88 13.62 -3.25 -14.69
CA TYR A 88 13.01 -3.41 -13.37
C TYR A 88 13.86 -4.28 -12.45
N ALA A 89 14.53 -5.30 -12.99
CA ALA A 89 15.47 -6.12 -12.20
C ALA A 89 16.58 -5.29 -11.53
N ARG A 90 17.02 -4.19 -12.18
CA ARG A 90 18.02 -3.26 -11.62
C ARG A 90 17.43 -2.32 -10.57
N GLN A 91 16.12 -2.05 -10.65
CA GLN A 91 15.40 -1.18 -9.73
C GLN A 91 14.87 -1.91 -8.49
N LEU A 92 14.67 -3.22 -8.59
CA LEU A 92 14.10 -4.06 -7.54
C LEU A 92 14.80 -3.90 -6.17
N PRO A 93 16.14 -3.88 -6.05
CA PRO A 93 16.79 -3.67 -4.75
C PRO A 93 16.45 -2.31 -4.13
N ALA A 94 16.36 -1.25 -4.94
CA ALA A 94 16.01 0.09 -4.47
C ALA A 94 14.55 0.15 -4.00
N ASP A 95 13.64 -0.54 -4.71
CA ASP A 95 12.27 -0.69 -4.26
C ASP A 95 12.18 -1.47 -2.96
N LEU A 96 12.87 -2.61 -2.82
CA LEU A 96 12.87 -3.38 -1.57
C LEU A 96 13.30 -2.54 -0.37
N VAL A 97 14.36 -1.73 -0.52
CA VAL A 97 14.82 -0.82 0.55
C VAL A 97 13.76 0.23 0.89
N ARG A 98 13.19 0.90 -0.12
CA ARG A 98 12.16 1.93 0.08
C ARG A 98 10.90 1.33 0.72
N CYS A 99 10.39 0.26 0.16
CA CYS A 99 9.16 -0.39 0.59
C CYS A 99 9.32 -1.00 2.00
N GLY A 100 10.49 -1.57 2.29
CA GLY A 100 10.84 -2.09 3.61
C GLY A 100 10.93 -1.01 4.67
N LYS A 101 11.54 0.15 4.35
CA LYS A 101 11.60 1.30 5.27
C LYS A 101 10.20 1.83 5.61
N GLU A 102 9.33 2.03 4.62
CA GLU A 102 7.95 2.44 4.88
C GLU A 102 7.20 1.39 5.71
N ALA A 103 7.39 0.10 5.43
CA ALA A 103 6.79 -0.98 6.22
C ALA A 103 7.27 -0.97 7.68
N GLU A 104 8.56 -0.72 7.94
CA GLU A 104 9.13 -0.57 9.28
C GLU A 104 8.50 0.61 10.03
N GLU A 105 8.43 1.78 9.38
CA GLU A 105 7.82 3.00 9.95
C GLU A 105 6.34 2.78 10.30
N ARG A 106 5.58 2.12 9.42
CA ARG A 106 4.17 1.76 9.67
C ARG A 106 4.03 0.72 10.77
N GLY A 107 4.89 -0.30 10.79
CA GLY A 107 4.92 -1.31 11.85
C GLY A 107 5.19 -0.68 13.22
N ALA A 108 6.18 0.21 13.32
CA ALA A 108 6.48 0.94 14.55
C ALA A 108 5.33 1.87 14.99
N MET A 109 4.58 2.43 14.03
CA MET A 109 3.36 3.19 14.34
C MET A 109 2.26 2.29 14.91
N LEU A 110 2.00 1.13 14.29
CA LEU A 110 0.98 0.18 14.74
C LEU A 110 1.30 -0.40 16.13
N GLN A 111 2.56 -0.69 16.42
CA GLN A 111 3.00 -1.14 17.74
C GLN A 111 2.73 -0.08 18.82
N ARG A 112 3.10 1.19 18.55
CA ARG A 112 2.81 2.30 19.47
C ARG A 112 1.32 2.48 19.71
N LEU A 113 0.52 2.42 18.65
CA LEU A 113 -0.94 2.48 18.75
C LEU A 113 -1.49 1.35 19.63
N GLY A 114 -0.98 0.11 19.48
CA GLY A 114 -1.36 -1.02 20.31
C GLY A 114 -1.06 -0.80 21.80
N GLU A 115 0.13 -0.27 22.12
CA GLU A 115 0.51 0.06 23.51
C GLU A 115 -0.35 1.20 24.09
N ASP A 116 -0.66 2.22 23.29
CA ASP A 116 -1.55 3.31 23.70
C ASP A 116 -2.97 2.81 23.99
N LEU A 117 -3.51 1.93 23.14
CA LEU A 117 -4.82 1.32 23.33
C LEU A 117 -4.86 0.43 24.57
N LYS A 118 -3.81 -0.35 24.81
CA LYS A 118 -3.69 -1.19 26.01
C LYS A 118 -3.71 -0.37 27.32
N ARG A 119 -3.17 0.85 27.29
CA ARG A 119 -3.20 1.78 28.43
C ARG A 119 -4.54 2.49 28.59
N SER A 120 -5.20 2.80 27.46
CA SER A 120 -6.39 3.66 27.43
C SER A 120 -7.71 2.89 27.59
N VAL A 121 -7.74 1.64 27.14
CA VAL A 121 -8.89 0.76 27.27
C VAL A 121 -8.56 -0.26 28.36
N PRO A 122 -9.12 -0.15 29.58
CA PRO A 122 -9.05 -1.24 30.53
C PRO A 122 -9.76 -2.42 29.88
N LEU A 123 -8.99 -3.35 29.32
CA LEU A 123 -9.50 -4.61 28.81
C LEU A 123 -10.17 -5.25 30.01
N ALA A 124 -11.50 -5.18 30.05
CA ALA A 124 -12.30 -5.75 31.12
C ALA A 124 -11.77 -7.17 31.34
N GLU A 125 -11.21 -7.38 32.53
CA GLU A 125 -10.51 -8.58 32.94
C GLU A 125 -11.27 -9.78 32.37
N SER A 126 -10.63 -10.46 31.41
CA SER A 126 -11.21 -11.61 30.73
C SER A 126 -11.62 -12.59 31.81
N ARG A 127 -12.92 -12.63 32.14
CA ARG A 127 -13.41 -13.49 33.21
C ARG A 127 -13.00 -14.92 32.85
N PRO A 128 -12.17 -15.59 33.67
CA PRO A 128 -11.92 -17.01 33.45
C PRO A 128 -13.27 -17.71 33.59
N GLY A 129 -13.72 -18.31 32.49
CA GLY A 129 -14.84 -19.24 32.46
C GLY A 129 -14.38 -20.63 32.86
#